data_AF-A0AAN9TNM9-F1
#
_entry.id   AF-A0AAN9TNM9-F1
#
_cell.length_a   1.000
_cell.length_b   1.000
_cell.length_c   1.000
_cell.angle_alpha   90.00
_cell.angle_beta   90.00
_cell.angle_gamma   90.00
#
_symmetry.space_group_name_H-M   'P 1'
#
loop_
_entity.id
_entity.type
_entity.pdbx_description
1 polymer ?
#
loop_
_entity_poly.entity_id
_entity_poly.type
_entity_poly.pdbx_seq_one_letter_code
_entity_poly.pdbx_strand_id
1 'polypeptide(L)'
;MDYITTQLIQTMMYNPTVTASVVVSPVSIYNDLFLMLFGSAGDTQKELITALKLENADLQGLAESFGDILIATDVTRSTMVGSEEDILLKGHVAEGIFIQKDYTLVDTYADYLKALNIQTQPTDFVANNMQDAANAIRNWITATKPKSDVSSEAFSTNQNTRMVFTSLFYFTVKWYKNLFMNQGTVNVPFNSLNAGAVDVPMMTTVFALNYYDDIKHACSVLLLPFQGLLDYEALFILPNQGVDAVQFVKSFTMNIVDDFYENAHKANIECQIPKFSISYSITLNDQLRALGIEKLFGATDWSNMLKDVGIMDLGVQVLTTSEITLNEKGVNANDLNVEQSTDTSPLPQNTIKFIADRPFLLLPFICNFSLCAYVSRDVGTTFVPEFISTETLKLTRAGHECF
;
A
#
# COMPACT_ATOMS: atom_id res chain seq x y z
N MET A 1 -5.51 13.61 -0.56
CA MET A 1 -4.78 13.06 0.61
C MET A 1 -4.43 14.17 1.57
N ASP A 2 -4.24 13.85 2.84
CA ASP A 2 -4.24 14.79 3.96
C ASP A 2 -2.87 14.86 4.68
N TYR A 3 -2.84 15.67 5.75
CA TYR A 3 -1.66 16.01 6.54
C TYR A 3 -0.93 14.78 7.11
N ILE A 4 -1.63 13.82 7.72
CA ILE A 4 -0.99 12.66 8.37
C ILE A 4 -0.31 11.79 7.34
N THR A 5 -0.91 11.58 6.16
CA THR A 5 -0.27 10.81 5.10
C THR A 5 1.09 11.37 4.72
N THR A 6 1.16 12.70 4.54
CA THR A 6 2.41 13.41 4.22
C THR A 6 3.43 13.22 5.34
N GLN A 7 3.02 13.43 6.59
CA GLN A 7 3.91 13.30 7.74
C GLN A 7 4.39 11.86 7.96
N LEU A 8 3.54 10.86 7.74
CA LEU A 8 3.90 9.44 7.83
C LEU A 8 4.94 9.07 6.78
N ILE A 9 4.72 9.44 5.52
CA ILE A 9 5.68 9.22 4.43
C ILE A 9 7.01 9.91 4.77
N GLN A 10 6.98 11.16 5.21
CA GLN A 10 8.18 11.90 5.62
C GLN A 10 8.91 11.22 6.78
N THR A 11 8.19 10.73 7.79
CA THR A 11 8.78 10.10 8.98
C THR A 11 9.37 8.71 8.66
N MET A 12 8.69 7.91 7.85
CA MET A 12 9.24 6.64 7.35
C MET A 12 10.46 6.85 6.47
N MET A 13 10.43 7.88 5.62
CA MET A 13 11.55 8.23 4.75
C MET A 13 12.70 8.95 5.47
N TYR A 14 12.49 9.41 6.70
CA TYR A 14 13.57 9.96 7.50
C TYR A 14 14.35 8.88 8.25
N ASN A 15 13.75 7.71 8.49
CA ASN A 15 14.38 6.67 9.30
C ASN A 15 15.70 6.21 8.66
N PRO A 16 16.87 6.55 9.24
CA PRO A 16 18.17 6.30 8.62
C PRO A 16 18.52 4.82 8.60
N THR A 17 17.78 3.97 9.32
CA THR A 17 17.94 2.52 9.32
C THR A 17 17.15 1.82 8.22
N VAL A 18 16.18 2.49 7.59
CA VAL A 18 15.37 1.92 6.49
C VAL A 18 16.14 2.07 5.18
N THR A 19 16.91 1.06 4.78
CA THR A 19 17.67 1.11 3.51
C THR A 19 16.85 0.69 2.30
N ALA A 20 15.71 0.04 2.52
CA ALA A 20 14.80 -0.47 1.50
C ALA A 20 13.75 0.56 1.06
N SER A 21 13.10 0.27 -0.07
CA SER A 21 11.95 1.05 -0.54
C SER A 21 10.75 0.91 0.39
N VAL A 22 9.91 1.95 0.42
CA VAL A 22 8.80 2.07 1.38
C VAL A 22 7.49 2.04 0.62
N VAL A 23 6.52 1.27 1.12
CA VAL A 23 5.14 1.23 0.63
C VAL A 23 4.21 1.55 1.79
N VAL A 24 3.32 2.52 1.61
CA VAL A 24 2.40 2.96 2.66
C VAL A 24 0.98 2.95 2.12
N SER A 25 0.05 2.35 2.85
CA SER A 25 -1.38 2.53 2.65
C SER A 25 -1.91 3.53 3.68
N PRO A 26 -2.16 4.80 3.31
CA PRO A 26 -2.66 5.78 4.25
C PRO A 26 -4.04 5.39 4.79
N VAL A 27 -4.88 4.82 3.94
CA VAL A 27 -6.22 4.34 4.29
C VAL A 27 -6.17 3.32 5.42
N SER A 28 -5.30 2.31 5.31
CA SER A 28 -5.11 1.30 6.35
C SER A 28 -4.68 1.91 7.69
N ILE A 29 -3.77 2.89 7.64
CA ILE A 29 -3.30 3.57 8.85
C ILE A 29 -4.41 4.40 9.48
N TYR A 30 -5.22 5.08 8.66
CA TYR A 30 -6.39 5.79 9.15
C TYR A 30 -7.39 4.86 9.84
N ASN A 31 -7.64 3.70 9.25
CA ASN A 31 -8.54 2.72 9.84
C ASN A 31 -8.03 2.25 11.20
N ASP A 32 -6.76 1.86 11.30
CA ASP A 32 -6.12 1.51 12.57
C ASP A 32 -6.27 2.64 13.61
N LEU A 33 -6.04 3.90 13.21
CA LEU A 33 -6.21 5.06 14.08
C LEU A 33 -7.66 5.28 14.53
N PHE A 34 -8.65 5.05 13.66
CA PHE A 34 -10.06 5.14 14.03
C PHE A 34 -10.48 4.02 14.98
N LEU A 35 -10.03 2.78 14.75
CA LEU A 35 -10.27 1.66 15.67
C LEU A 35 -9.71 1.98 17.06
N MET A 36 -8.50 2.52 17.13
CA MET A 36 -7.90 2.96 18.39
C MET A 36 -8.61 4.17 19.01
N LEU A 37 -9.11 5.11 18.19
CA LEU A 37 -9.86 6.29 18.66
C LEU A 37 -11.16 5.89 19.36
N PHE A 38 -11.91 4.95 18.78
CA PHE A 38 -13.16 4.49 19.36
C PHE A 38 -12.96 3.44 20.45
N GLY A 39 -11.80 2.78 20.49
CA GLY A 39 -11.42 1.84 21.55
C GLY A 39 -10.79 2.47 22.79
N SER A 40 -10.28 3.70 22.69
CA SER A 40 -9.62 4.41 23.79
C SER A 40 -10.50 5.50 24.41
N ALA A 41 -10.14 5.94 25.61
CA ALA A 41 -10.83 7.00 26.35
C ALA A 41 -9.84 8.01 26.94
N GLY A 42 -10.39 9.05 27.57
CA GLY A 42 -9.63 10.04 28.33
C GLY A 42 -8.61 10.80 27.49
N ASP A 43 -7.39 10.94 27.98
CA ASP A 43 -6.35 11.71 27.29
C ASP A 43 -5.79 11.02 26.04
N THR A 44 -5.83 9.69 25.97
CA THR A 44 -5.36 8.97 24.78
C THR A 44 -6.28 9.25 23.59
N GLN A 45 -7.60 9.26 23.84
CA GLN A 45 -8.57 9.64 22.83
C GLN A 45 -8.37 11.08 22.36
N LYS A 46 -8.03 12.01 23.26
CA LYS A 46 -7.74 13.41 22.90
C LYS A 46 -6.50 13.56 22.01
N GLU A 47 -5.45 12.78 22.25
CA GLU A 47 -4.25 12.77 21.38
C GLU A 47 -4.62 12.30 19.97
N LEU A 48 -5.41 11.23 19.86
CA LEU A 48 -5.89 10.74 18.56
C LEU A 48 -6.78 11.75 17.85
N ILE A 49 -7.72 12.40 18.56
CA ILE A 49 -8.57 13.48 18.01
C ILE A 49 -7.69 14.61 17.47
N THR A 50 -6.68 15.05 18.21
CA THR A 50 -5.79 16.14 17.81
C THR A 50 -4.93 15.76 16.61
N ALA A 51 -4.33 14.56 16.63
CA ALA A 51 -3.49 14.07 15.54
C ALA A 51 -4.29 13.92 14.24
N LEU A 52 -5.52 13.41 14.32
CA LEU A 52 -6.46 13.26 13.21
C LEU A 52 -7.17 14.56 12.80
N LYS A 53 -6.95 15.68 13.53
CA LYS A 53 -7.60 16.98 13.31
C LYS A 53 -9.14 16.91 13.39
N LEU A 54 -9.65 16.20 14.38
CA LEU A 54 -11.08 15.92 14.59
C LEU A 54 -11.69 16.72 15.76
N GLU A 55 -11.04 17.79 16.22
CA GLU A 55 -11.45 18.54 17.42
C GLU A 55 -12.86 19.12 17.31
N ASN A 56 -13.33 19.38 16.09
CA ASN A 56 -14.67 19.91 15.79
C ASN A 56 -15.56 18.87 15.08
N ALA A 57 -15.14 17.62 14.99
CA ALA A 57 -15.88 16.58 14.29
C ALA A 57 -16.99 15.99 15.19
N ASP A 58 -18.10 15.58 14.57
CA ASP A 58 -19.08 14.71 15.21
C ASP A 58 -18.52 13.27 15.26
N LEU A 59 -17.91 12.91 16.39
CA LEU A 59 -17.31 11.58 16.57
C LEU A 59 -18.34 10.46 16.53
N GLN A 60 -19.59 10.71 16.94
CA GLN A 60 -20.64 9.71 16.87
C GLN A 60 -21.04 9.46 15.42
N GLY A 61 -21.37 10.52 14.69
CA GLY A 61 -21.66 10.42 13.25
C GLY A 61 -20.49 9.82 12.46
N LEU A 62 -19.25 10.12 12.85
CA LEU A 62 -18.06 9.51 12.26
C LEU A 62 -17.99 8.00 12.54
N ALA A 63 -18.23 7.56 13.79
CA ALA A 63 -18.27 6.13 14.13
C ALA A 63 -19.33 5.37 13.32
N GLU A 64 -20.52 5.97 13.17
CA GLU A 64 -21.64 5.39 12.42
C GLU A 64 -21.33 5.28 10.91
N SER A 65 -20.67 6.30 10.35
CA SER A 65 -20.28 6.33 8.92
C SER A 65 -18.97 5.59 8.61
N PHE A 66 -18.18 5.20 9.61
CA PHE A 66 -16.88 4.57 9.39
C PHE A 66 -16.99 3.23 8.65
N GLY A 67 -18.08 2.49 8.85
CA GLY A 67 -18.37 1.28 8.07
C GLY A 67 -18.54 1.56 6.58
N ASP A 68 -19.21 2.66 6.23
CA ASP A 68 -19.37 3.07 4.83
C ASP A 68 -18.03 3.49 4.22
N ILE A 69 -17.15 4.12 5.01
CA ILE A 69 -15.79 4.46 4.61
C ILE A 69 -14.98 3.19 4.34
N LEU A 70 -15.01 2.21 5.25
CA LEU A 70 -14.29 0.95 5.09
C LEU A 70 -14.80 0.16 3.86
N ILE A 71 -16.12 0.07 3.67
CA ILE A 71 -16.71 -0.56 2.48
C ILE A 71 -16.32 0.19 1.20
N ALA A 72 -16.27 1.52 1.23
CA ALA A 72 -15.84 2.31 0.08
C ALA A 72 -14.36 2.09 -0.28
N THR A 73 -13.54 1.57 0.64
CA THR A 73 -12.15 1.21 0.38
C THR A 73 -11.98 -0.17 -0.26
N ASP A 74 -12.98 -1.04 -0.13
CA ASP A 74 -13.12 -2.30 -0.88
C ASP A 74 -13.74 -2.04 -2.26
N VAL A 75 -12.92 -1.66 -3.22
CA VAL A 75 -13.38 -1.30 -4.57
C VAL A 75 -13.19 -2.46 -5.53
N THR A 76 -14.27 -3.03 -6.05
CA THR A 76 -14.22 -3.92 -7.23
C THR A 76 -14.91 -3.28 -8.42
N ARG A 77 -14.20 -3.13 -9.54
CA ARG A 77 -14.75 -2.71 -10.84
C ARG A 77 -14.40 -3.73 -11.92
N SER A 78 -15.40 -4.07 -12.73
CA SER A 78 -15.30 -5.08 -13.79
C SER A 78 -15.97 -4.59 -15.08
N THR A 79 -15.46 -5.01 -16.25
CA THR A 79 -16.08 -4.76 -17.56
C THR A 79 -17.37 -5.58 -17.78
N MET A 80 -17.48 -6.74 -17.13
CA MET A 80 -18.66 -7.62 -17.16
C MET A 80 -18.85 -8.33 -15.82
N VAL A 81 -20.07 -8.79 -15.52
CA VAL A 81 -20.35 -9.57 -14.31
C VAL A 81 -19.90 -11.01 -14.52
N GLY A 82 -18.88 -11.48 -13.79
CA GLY A 82 -18.70 -12.91 -13.53
C GLY A 82 -17.38 -13.58 -13.93
N SER A 83 -16.39 -12.88 -14.50
CA SER A 83 -15.04 -13.44 -14.71
C SER A 83 -13.97 -12.63 -13.96
N GLU A 84 -12.98 -13.30 -13.34
CA GLU A 84 -11.83 -12.60 -12.72
C GLU A 84 -10.98 -11.87 -13.76
N GLU A 85 -10.99 -12.34 -15.02
CA GLU A 85 -10.29 -11.71 -16.15
C GLU A 85 -10.87 -10.33 -16.51
N ASP A 86 -12.15 -10.06 -16.21
CA ASP A 86 -12.82 -8.78 -16.48
C ASP A 86 -12.61 -7.72 -15.38
N ILE A 87 -11.97 -8.09 -14.26
CA ILE A 87 -11.68 -7.16 -13.17
C ILE A 87 -10.65 -6.12 -13.65
N LEU A 88 -11.09 -4.87 -13.69
CA LEU A 88 -10.28 -3.71 -14.05
C LEU A 88 -9.54 -3.13 -12.85
N LEU A 89 -10.20 -3.20 -11.69
CA LEU A 89 -9.69 -2.73 -10.41
C LEU A 89 -10.27 -3.61 -9.31
N LYS A 90 -9.42 -4.06 -8.40
CA LYS A 90 -9.80 -4.67 -7.13
C LYS A 90 -8.89 -4.14 -6.04
N GLY A 91 -9.37 -3.21 -5.24
CA GLY A 91 -8.74 -2.79 -3.99
C GLY A 91 -9.31 -3.59 -2.82
N HIS A 92 -8.46 -3.96 -1.88
CA HIS A 92 -8.88 -4.56 -0.63
C HIS A 92 -8.04 -4.03 0.53
N VAL A 93 -8.75 -3.64 1.59
CA VAL A 93 -8.16 -3.30 2.89
C VAL A 93 -8.69 -4.31 3.90
N ALA A 94 -7.79 -4.92 4.66
CA ALA A 94 -8.16 -5.81 5.74
C ALA A 94 -7.54 -5.36 7.05
N GLU A 95 -8.36 -5.35 8.09
CA GLU A 95 -7.98 -4.99 9.45
C GLU A 95 -8.10 -6.20 10.38
N GLY A 96 -7.15 -6.33 11.29
CA GLY A 96 -7.10 -7.39 12.29
C GLY A 96 -6.65 -6.84 13.63
N ILE A 97 -7.27 -7.31 14.71
CA ILE A 97 -6.89 -6.91 16.08
C ILE A 97 -6.56 -8.16 16.88
N PHE A 98 -5.31 -8.30 17.29
CA PHE A 98 -4.83 -9.41 18.10
C PHE A 98 -4.73 -8.94 19.54
N ILE A 99 -5.53 -9.53 20.43
CA ILE A 99 -5.64 -9.10 21.83
C ILE A 99 -5.23 -10.26 22.72
N GLN A 100 -4.55 -9.97 23.83
CA GLN A 100 -4.21 -10.97 24.83
C GLN A 100 -5.48 -11.76 25.24
N LYS A 101 -5.36 -13.10 25.19
CA LYS A 101 -6.48 -14.04 25.30
C LYS A 101 -7.37 -13.95 26.54
N ASP A 102 -6.90 -13.32 27.61
CA ASP A 102 -7.64 -13.17 28.87
C ASP A 102 -8.37 -11.82 28.99
N TYR A 103 -8.21 -10.92 28.02
CA TYR A 103 -9.02 -9.72 27.92
C TYR A 103 -10.35 -9.99 27.21
N THR A 104 -11.38 -9.31 27.70
CA THR A 104 -12.74 -9.39 27.17
C THR A 104 -13.13 -8.04 26.58
N LEU A 105 -13.69 -8.03 25.37
CA LEU A 105 -14.20 -6.80 24.76
C LEU A 105 -15.44 -6.28 25.48
N VAL A 106 -15.62 -4.97 25.51
CA VAL A 106 -16.91 -4.33 25.82
C VAL A 106 -17.92 -4.68 24.73
N ASP A 107 -19.16 -5.01 25.11
CA ASP A 107 -20.16 -5.53 24.16
C ASP A 107 -20.47 -4.52 23.04
N THR A 108 -20.54 -3.23 23.37
CA THR A 108 -20.76 -2.16 22.38
C THR A 108 -19.62 -2.06 21.36
N TYR A 109 -18.37 -2.27 21.79
CA TYR A 109 -17.22 -2.25 20.90
C TYR A 109 -17.14 -3.53 20.05
N ALA A 110 -17.51 -4.67 20.62
CA ALA A 110 -17.62 -5.92 19.86
C ALA A 110 -18.70 -5.82 18.75
N ASP A 111 -19.84 -5.22 19.05
CA ASP A 111 -20.90 -4.95 18.06
C ASP A 111 -20.43 -3.96 16.98
N TYR A 112 -19.68 -2.94 17.36
CA TYR A 112 -19.05 -2.00 16.44
C TYR A 112 -18.09 -2.70 15.46
N LEU A 113 -17.14 -3.50 15.96
CA LEU A 113 -16.21 -4.26 15.10
C LEU A 113 -16.95 -5.24 14.17
N LYS A 114 -18.01 -5.88 14.68
CA LYS A 114 -18.85 -6.77 13.88
C LYS A 114 -19.54 -6.04 12.73
N ALA A 115 -20.03 -4.83 12.96
CA ALA A 115 -20.62 -3.99 11.90
C ALA A 115 -19.59 -3.62 10.81
N LEU A 116 -18.32 -3.50 11.18
CA LEU A 116 -17.20 -3.26 10.26
C LEU A 116 -16.64 -4.53 9.61
N ASN A 117 -17.17 -5.72 9.95
CA ASN A 117 -16.60 -7.01 9.54
C ASN A 117 -15.13 -7.20 9.97
N ILE A 118 -14.72 -6.57 11.07
CA ILE A 118 -13.37 -6.70 11.64
C ILE A 118 -13.38 -7.76 12.72
N GLN A 119 -12.46 -8.72 12.62
CA GLN A 119 -12.35 -9.81 13.59
C GLN A 119 -11.23 -9.55 14.58
N THR A 120 -11.52 -9.80 15.86
CA THR A 120 -10.48 -9.87 16.89
C THR A 120 -10.00 -11.30 17.06
N GLN A 121 -8.69 -11.50 17.21
CA GLN A 121 -8.08 -12.80 17.48
C GLN A 121 -7.50 -12.84 18.91
N PRO A 122 -8.10 -13.62 19.83
CA PRO A 122 -7.50 -13.92 21.13
C PRO A 122 -6.15 -14.62 20.94
N THR A 123 -5.09 -14.03 21.48
CA THR A 123 -3.70 -14.44 21.25
C THR A 123 -2.94 -14.51 22.57
N ASP A 124 -2.05 -15.48 22.74
CA ASP A 124 -1.25 -15.61 23.96
C ASP A 124 0.13 -14.97 23.80
N PHE A 125 0.28 -13.73 24.26
CA PHE A 125 1.55 -13.00 24.23
C PHE A 125 2.44 -13.25 25.46
N VAL A 126 1.92 -13.82 26.56
CA VAL A 126 2.61 -13.85 27.88
C VAL A 126 3.40 -15.14 28.15
N ALA A 127 2.95 -16.29 27.64
CA ALA A 127 3.40 -17.59 28.14
C ALA A 127 4.64 -18.20 27.44
N ASN A 128 5.71 -17.45 27.18
CA ASN A 128 6.83 -17.85 26.30
C ASN A 128 6.42 -18.12 24.83
N ASN A 129 5.23 -17.67 24.45
CA ASN A 129 4.61 -17.91 23.13
C ASN A 129 4.72 -16.70 22.19
N MET A 130 5.68 -15.79 22.42
CA MET A 130 5.87 -14.59 21.56
C MET A 130 6.06 -14.96 20.10
N GLN A 131 6.80 -16.05 19.83
CA GLN A 131 6.98 -16.57 18.49
C GLN A 131 5.66 -17.09 17.89
N ASP A 132 4.83 -17.76 18.68
CA ASP A 132 3.53 -18.27 18.25
C ASP A 132 2.53 -17.13 17.99
N ALA A 133 2.53 -16.09 18.84
CA ALA A 133 1.76 -14.88 18.61
C ALA A 133 2.20 -14.17 17.31
N ALA A 134 3.51 -14.03 17.10
CA ALA A 134 4.04 -13.47 15.86
C ALA A 134 3.72 -14.36 14.63
N ASN A 135 3.74 -15.69 14.80
CA ASN A 135 3.35 -16.64 13.76
C ASN A 135 1.84 -16.53 13.44
N ALA A 136 0.98 -16.36 14.45
CA ALA A 136 -0.46 -16.18 14.25
C ALA A 136 -0.76 -14.93 13.41
N ILE A 137 -0.09 -13.81 13.71
CA ILE A 137 -0.21 -12.57 12.93
C ILE A 137 0.32 -12.76 11.51
N ARG A 138 1.49 -13.39 11.33
CA ARG A 138 2.03 -13.70 10.00
C ARG A 138 1.12 -14.62 9.18
N ASN A 139 0.51 -15.61 9.83
CA ASN A 139 -0.45 -16.52 9.20
C ASN A 139 -1.72 -15.79 8.80
N TRP A 140 -2.21 -14.87 9.63
CA TRP A 140 -3.35 -14.02 9.26
C TRP A 140 -3.03 -13.15 8.06
N ILE A 141 -1.89 -12.46 8.05
CA ILE A 141 -1.45 -11.68 6.88
C ILE A 141 -1.42 -12.57 5.63
N THR A 142 -0.81 -13.76 5.72
CA THR A 142 -0.68 -14.69 4.60
C THR A 142 -2.03 -15.22 4.11
N ALA A 143 -2.96 -15.49 5.02
CA ALA A 143 -4.30 -15.98 4.68
C ALA A 143 -5.20 -14.90 4.07
N THR A 144 -4.96 -13.63 4.42
CA THR A 144 -5.72 -12.48 3.91
C THR A 144 -5.16 -11.96 2.56
N LYS A 145 -3.90 -12.28 2.24
CA LYS A 145 -3.30 -11.97 0.93
C LYS A 145 -3.94 -12.79 -0.20
N PRO A 146 -4.10 -12.22 -1.41
CA PRO A 146 -4.21 -13.01 -2.65
C PRO A 146 -2.96 -13.89 -2.78
N LYS A 147 -3.02 -15.00 -3.52
CA LYS A 147 -1.84 -15.85 -3.77
C LYS A 147 -0.68 -15.02 -4.34
N SER A 148 0.24 -14.57 -3.49
CA SER A 148 1.45 -13.87 -3.86
C SER A 148 2.64 -14.57 -3.20
N ASP A 149 3.77 -14.58 -3.91
CA ASP A 149 4.99 -15.29 -3.48
C ASP A 149 5.84 -14.45 -2.52
N VAL A 150 5.33 -13.30 -2.03
CA VAL A 150 6.13 -12.37 -1.23
C VAL A 150 5.99 -12.65 0.26
N SER A 151 7.10 -13.10 0.87
CA SER A 151 7.18 -13.42 2.30
C SER A 151 6.84 -12.20 3.16
N SER A 152 5.95 -12.36 4.14
CA SER A 152 5.80 -11.38 5.22
C SER A 152 7.16 -11.22 5.92
N GLU A 153 7.65 -9.98 6.04
CA GLU A 153 8.90 -9.69 6.76
C GLU A 153 8.82 -10.12 8.24
N ALA A 154 9.96 -10.02 8.92
CA ALA A 154 10.12 -10.37 10.33
C ALA A 154 9.29 -9.46 11.25
N PHE A 155 8.03 -9.80 11.49
CA PHE A 155 7.29 -9.25 12.63
C PHE A 155 7.74 -9.91 13.94
N SER A 156 8.01 -9.08 14.95
CA SER A 156 8.36 -9.52 16.29
C SER A 156 7.51 -8.81 17.34
N THR A 157 7.05 -9.57 18.32
CA THR A 157 6.42 -9.07 19.53
C THR A 157 7.48 -8.95 20.63
N ASN A 158 7.17 -8.22 21.70
CA ASN A 158 8.00 -8.18 22.90
C ASN A 158 7.22 -8.65 24.13
N GLN A 159 7.90 -8.81 25.26
CA GLN A 159 7.31 -9.35 26.50
C GLN A 159 6.16 -8.48 27.06
N ASN A 160 6.07 -7.22 26.66
CA ASN A 160 5.03 -6.28 27.09
C ASN A 160 3.85 -6.23 26.11
N THR A 161 3.97 -6.78 24.91
CA THR A 161 2.90 -6.77 23.91
C THR A 161 1.68 -7.52 24.42
N ARG A 162 0.51 -6.88 24.43
CA ARG A 162 -0.80 -7.48 24.73
C ARG A 162 -1.83 -7.16 23.66
N MET A 163 -1.52 -6.26 22.74
CA MET A 163 -2.42 -5.84 21.69
C MET A 163 -1.64 -5.48 20.42
N VAL A 164 -2.07 -5.99 19.28
CA VAL A 164 -1.52 -5.65 17.97
C VAL A 164 -2.67 -5.30 17.04
N PHE A 165 -2.68 -4.07 16.53
CA PHE A 165 -3.48 -3.68 15.38
C PHE A 165 -2.67 -4.00 14.13
N THR A 166 -3.25 -4.74 13.20
CA THR A 166 -2.58 -5.09 11.96
C THR A 166 -3.47 -4.83 10.77
N SER A 167 -2.87 -4.24 9.75
CA SER A 167 -3.55 -3.89 8.52
C SER A 167 -2.83 -4.46 7.31
N LEU A 168 -3.60 -4.88 6.31
CA LEU A 168 -3.11 -5.34 5.02
C LEU A 168 -3.80 -4.57 3.90
N PHE A 169 -3.00 -3.99 3.02
CA PHE A 169 -3.48 -3.36 1.81
C PHE A 169 -2.92 -4.04 0.57
N TYR A 170 -3.82 -4.39 -0.35
CA TYR A 170 -3.46 -4.74 -1.72
C TYR A 170 -4.48 -4.15 -2.70
N PHE A 171 -4.02 -3.81 -3.89
CA PHE A 171 -4.91 -3.46 -4.98
C PHE A 171 -4.36 -3.97 -6.30
N THR A 172 -5.24 -4.47 -7.15
CA THR A 172 -4.95 -4.90 -8.51
C THR A 172 -5.61 -3.95 -9.48
N VAL A 173 -4.86 -3.44 -10.46
CA VAL A 173 -5.40 -2.56 -11.52
C VAL A 173 -4.60 -2.74 -12.80
N LYS A 174 -5.29 -2.73 -13.96
CA LYS A 174 -4.65 -2.89 -15.28
C LYS A 174 -4.25 -1.56 -15.88
N TRP A 175 -3.14 -1.51 -16.61
CA TRP A 175 -2.78 -0.36 -17.44
C TRP A 175 -3.78 -0.16 -18.57
N TYR A 176 -4.04 1.09 -18.94
CA TYR A 176 -4.85 1.40 -20.11
C TYR A 176 -4.29 0.70 -21.36
N LYS A 177 -5.15 0.03 -22.14
CA LYS A 177 -4.81 -0.57 -23.45
C LYS A 177 -3.55 -1.46 -23.49
N ASN A 178 -3.18 -2.12 -22.39
CA ASN A 178 -1.94 -2.91 -22.32
C ASN A 178 -0.71 -2.08 -22.77
N LEU A 179 -0.53 -0.89 -22.20
CA LEU A 179 0.57 0.04 -22.53
C LEU A 179 1.94 -0.64 -22.63
N PHE A 180 2.23 -1.63 -21.78
CA PHE A 180 3.51 -2.34 -21.78
C PHE A 180 3.36 -3.75 -22.36
N MET A 181 4.39 -4.14 -23.12
CA MET A 181 4.50 -5.45 -23.74
C MET A 181 5.69 -6.19 -23.13
N ASN A 182 5.54 -7.48 -22.80
CA ASN A 182 6.61 -8.28 -22.20
C ASN A 182 7.92 -8.28 -23.01
N GLN A 183 7.82 -8.21 -24.35
CA GLN A 183 8.98 -8.19 -25.25
C GLN A 183 9.75 -6.85 -25.21
N GLY A 184 9.10 -5.77 -24.73
CA GLY A 184 9.72 -4.46 -24.54
C GLY A 184 10.42 -4.32 -23.19
N THR A 185 10.36 -5.36 -22.33
CA THR A 185 11.05 -5.37 -21.04
C THR A 185 12.50 -5.80 -21.24
N VAL A 186 13.43 -4.91 -20.93
CA VAL A 186 14.88 -5.16 -21.06
C VAL A 186 15.61 -4.72 -19.80
N ASN A 187 16.72 -5.38 -19.48
CA ASN A 187 17.54 -4.97 -18.34
C ASN A 187 18.25 -3.65 -18.62
N VAL A 188 18.11 -2.68 -17.72
CA VAL A 188 18.72 -1.35 -17.78
C VAL A 188 19.29 -1.01 -16.40
N PRO A 189 20.43 -0.31 -16.32
CA PRO A 189 20.97 0.15 -15.04
C PRO A 189 20.01 1.10 -14.32
N PHE A 190 19.70 0.79 -13.06
CA PHE A 190 19.01 1.65 -12.11
C PHE A 190 19.99 2.16 -11.06
N ASN A 191 20.08 3.47 -10.88
CA ASN A 191 20.98 4.13 -9.95
C ASN A 191 20.37 4.15 -8.55
N SER A 192 20.50 3.06 -7.79
CA SER A 192 19.97 2.94 -6.43
C SER A 192 20.65 3.91 -5.46
N LEU A 193 19.90 4.37 -4.44
CA LEU A 193 20.35 5.40 -3.50
C LEU A 193 21.63 4.98 -2.74
N ASN A 194 21.74 3.70 -2.38
CA ASN A 194 22.79 3.19 -1.49
C ASN A 194 23.69 2.11 -2.14
N ALA A 195 23.28 1.53 -3.27
CA ALA A 195 23.92 0.35 -3.86
C ALA A 195 24.65 0.62 -5.19
N GLY A 196 24.62 1.87 -5.69
CA GLY A 196 25.14 2.19 -7.01
C GLY A 196 24.20 1.71 -8.13
N ALA A 197 24.75 1.50 -9.33
CA ALA A 197 23.97 1.06 -10.48
C ALA A 197 23.72 -0.46 -10.44
N VAL A 198 22.46 -0.88 -10.51
CA VAL A 198 22.02 -2.28 -10.54
C VAL A 198 21.14 -2.49 -11.78
N ASP A 199 21.41 -3.52 -12.58
CA ASP A 199 20.55 -3.84 -13.73
C ASP A 199 19.19 -4.37 -13.27
N VAL A 200 18.11 -3.73 -13.73
CA VAL A 200 16.73 -4.12 -13.42
C VAL A 200 15.89 -4.24 -14.70
N PRO A 201 14.87 -5.11 -14.74
CA PRO A 201 13.97 -5.19 -15.88
C PRO A 201 13.16 -3.89 -16.00
N MET A 202 13.38 -3.13 -17.07
CA MET A 202 12.63 -1.91 -17.42
C MET A 202 11.60 -2.20 -18.50
N MET A 203 10.33 -2.00 -18.17
CA MET A 203 9.23 -2.07 -19.12
C MET A 203 9.24 -0.81 -19.98
N THR A 204 9.11 -0.96 -21.29
CA THR A 204 9.13 0.17 -22.23
C THR A 204 7.80 0.33 -22.95
N THR A 205 7.34 1.56 -23.10
CA THR A 205 6.22 1.92 -23.98
C THR A 205 6.44 3.27 -24.65
N VAL A 206 5.77 3.49 -25.77
CA VAL A 206 5.74 4.77 -26.46
C VAL A 206 4.28 5.14 -26.66
N PHE A 207 3.83 6.21 -25.99
CA PHE A 207 2.42 6.58 -26.02
C PHE A 207 2.21 8.07 -25.79
N ALA A 208 1.06 8.58 -26.22
CA ALA A 208 0.63 9.95 -25.91
C ALA A 208 0.11 9.99 -24.47
N LEU A 209 0.92 10.49 -23.54
CA LEU A 209 0.65 10.51 -22.10
C LEU A 209 0.63 11.94 -21.56
N ASN A 210 0.00 12.13 -20.40
CA ASN A 210 0.03 13.39 -19.68
C ASN A 210 1.37 13.49 -18.94
N TYR A 211 2.08 14.60 -19.17
CA TYR A 211 3.43 14.83 -18.67
C TYR A 211 3.59 16.27 -18.19
N TYR A 212 4.40 16.47 -17.15
CA TYR A 212 4.80 17.79 -16.67
C TYR A 212 6.28 17.80 -16.29
N ASP A 213 7.02 18.78 -16.80
CA ASP A 213 8.40 19.07 -16.36
C ASP A 213 8.35 20.21 -15.32
N ASP A 214 8.41 19.84 -14.05
CA ASP A 214 8.33 20.81 -12.96
C ASP A 214 9.72 21.39 -12.63
N ILE A 215 9.99 22.54 -13.24
CA ILE A 215 11.21 23.31 -13.00
C ILE A 215 11.29 23.82 -11.55
N LYS A 216 10.16 24.16 -10.93
CA LYS A 216 10.09 24.74 -9.59
C LYS A 216 10.53 23.74 -8.53
N HIS A 217 10.12 22.48 -8.66
CA HIS A 217 10.46 21.41 -7.71
C HIS A 217 11.56 20.46 -8.23
N ALA A 218 12.11 20.72 -9.42
CA ALA A 218 13.16 19.95 -10.06
C ALA A 218 12.79 18.46 -10.22
N CYS A 219 11.61 18.18 -10.76
CA CYS A 219 11.16 16.82 -11.06
C CYS A 219 10.36 16.74 -12.35
N SER A 220 10.40 15.58 -12.99
CA SER A 220 9.50 15.20 -14.07
C SER A 220 8.35 14.38 -13.53
N VAL A 221 7.14 14.61 -14.03
CA VAL A 221 5.92 13.95 -13.59
C VAL A 221 5.21 13.31 -14.77
N LEU A 222 4.89 12.01 -14.65
CA LEU A 222 4.18 11.25 -15.65
C LEU A 222 2.88 10.69 -15.06
N LEU A 223 1.78 10.93 -15.76
CA LEU A 223 0.45 10.45 -15.40
C LEU A 223 0.14 9.27 -16.33
N LEU A 224 0.15 8.07 -15.77
CA LEU A 224 -0.02 6.82 -16.52
C LEU A 224 -1.43 6.26 -16.27
N PRO A 225 -2.30 6.21 -17.29
CA PRO A 225 -3.71 5.87 -17.09
C PRO A 225 -3.93 4.39 -16.83
N PHE A 226 -4.87 4.09 -15.94
CA PHE A 226 -5.40 2.76 -15.73
C PHE A 226 -6.55 2.44 -16.70
N GLN A 227 -6.86 1.17 -16.87
CA GLN A 227 -7.93 0.73 -17.76
C GLN A 227 -9.32 1.03 -17.17
N GLY A 228 -10.17 1.59 -18.04
CA GLY A 228 -11.62 1.67 -17.81
C GLY A 228 -12.16 2.97 -17.26
N LEU A 229 -11.32 3.93 -16.83
CA LEU A 229 -11.77 5.16 -16.17
C LEU A 229 -10.81 6.33 -16.44
N LEU A 230 -11.34 7.55 -16.61
CA LEU A 230 -10.54 8.76 -16.88
C LEU A 230 -9.84 9.33 -15.63
N ASP A 231 -10.34 9.01 -14.43
CA ASP A 231 -9.87 9.61 -13.16
C ASP A 231 -8.97 8.66 -12.34
N TYR A 232 -8.39 7.65 -13.01
CA TYR A 232 -7.64 6.56 -12.39
C TYR A 232 -6.29 6.46 -13.08
N GLU A 233 -5.23 6.91 -12.40
CA GLU A 233 -3.91 7.02 -12.99
C GLU A 233 -2.84 6.73 -11.93
N ALA A 234 -1.70 6.18 -12.38
CA ALA A 234 -0.48 6.13 -11.59
C ALA A 234 0.33 7.40 -11.85
N LEU A 235 0.58 8.17 -10.80
CA LEU A 235 1.43 9.34 -10.84
C LEU A 235 2.87 8.94 -10.52
N PHE A 236 3.75 8.99 -11.50
CA PHE A 236 5.19 8.80 -11.34
C PHE A 236 5.88 10.14 -11.21
N ILE A 237 6.53 10.38 -10.09
CA ILE A 237 7.29 11.62 -9.81
C ILE A 237 8.76 11.24 -9.75
N LEU A 238 9.52 11.73 -10.71
CA LEU A 238 10.92 11.42 -10.90
C LEU A 238 11.76 12.67 -10.66
N PRO A 239 12.42 12.79 -9.49
CA PRO A 239 13.39 13.86 -9.24
C PRO A 239 14.42 13.96 -10.37
N ASN A 240 14.83 15.18 -10.72
CA ASN A 240 15.83 15.41 -11.76
C ASN A 240 17.19 14.85 -11.33
N GLN A 241 18.06 14.56 -12.29
CA GLN A 241 19.40 14.08 -11.99
C GLN A 241 20.15 15.08 -11.08
N GLY A 242 20.81 14.56 -10.04
CA GLY A 242 21.50 15.36 -9.03
C GLY A 242 20.61 15.89 -7.90
N VAL A 243 19.29 15.71 -7.96
CA VAL A 243 18.39 15.98 -6.83
C VAL A 243 18.44 14.80 -5.86
N ASP A 244 18.70 15.08 -4.58
CA ASP A 244 18.64 14.07 -3.53
C ASP A 244 17.18 13.65 -3.27
N ALA A 245 16.87 12.38 -3.55
CA ALA A 245 15.50 11.88 -3.44
C ALA A 245 14.95 11.91 -2.01
N VAL A 246 15.80 11.77 -0.98
CA VAL A 246 15.37 11.83 0.42
C VAL A 246 14.99 13.27 0.78
N GLN A 247 15.77 14.26 0.36
CA GLN A 247 15.45 15.67 0.55
C GLN A 247 14.23 16.09 -0.28
N PHE A 248 14.08 15.57 -1.49
CA PHE A 248 12.89 15.79 -2.31
C PHE A 248 11.63 15.34 -1.56
N VAL A 249 11.61 14.11 -1.06
CA VAL A 249 10.47 13.57 -0.29
C VAL A 249 10.19 14.37 0.99
N LYS A 250 11.22 14.90 1.66
CA LYS A 250 11.03 15.80 2.81
C LYS A 250 10.31 17.09 2.44
N SER A 251 10.62 17.65 1.29
CA SER A 251 9.95 18.85 0.79
C SER A 251 8.60 18.56 0.13
N PHE A 252 8.34 17.29 -0.21
CA PHE A 252 7.12 16.87 -0.87
C PHE A 252 5.93 17.06 0.05
N THR A 253 4.92 17.74 -0.47
CA THR A 253 3.62 17.91 0.17
C THR A 253 2.54 17.64 -0.86
N MET A 254 1.39 17.14 -0.41
CA MET A 254 0.29 16.80 -1.32
C MET A 254 -0.25 18.00 -2.10
N ASN A 255 -0.09 19.23 -1.61
CA ASN A 255 -0.51 20.43 -2.32
C ASN A 255 0.20 20.59 -3.68
N ILE A 256 1.38 20.00 -3.85
CA ILE A 256 2.13 20.03 -5.11
C ILE A 256 1.46 19.12 -6.16
N VAL A 257 0.69 18.12 -5.74
CA VAL A 257 0.05 17.19 -6.68
C VAL A 257 -1.06 17.88 -7.49
N ASP A 258 -1.80 18.81 -6.88
CA ASP A 258 -2.80 19.60 -7.61
C ASP A 258 -2.11 20.44 -8.70
N ASP A 259 -0.98 21.09 -8.39
CA ASP A 259 -0.15 21.80 -9.37
C ASP A 259 0.28 20.86 -10.53
N PHE A 260 0.61 19.60 -10.25
CA PHE A 260 0.98 18.63 -11.29
C PHE A 260 -0.17 18.33 -12.25
N TYR A 261 -1.38 18.11 -11.74
CA TYR A 261 -2.55 17.86 -12.58
C TYR A 261 -2.94 19.09 -13.40
N GLU A 262 -2.83 20.29 -12.83
CA GLU A 262 -3.16 21.54 -13.53
C GLU A 262 -2.19 21.86 -14.68
N ASN A 263 -0.92 21.50 -14.55
CA ASN A 263 0.13 21.86 -15.51
C ASN A 263 0.55 20.71 -16.45
N ALA A 264 0.06 19.48 -16.22
CA ALA A 264 0.31 18.36 -17.12
C ALA A 264 -0.33 18.58 -18.48
N HIS A 265 0.39 18.19 -19.53
CA HIS A 265 -0.08 18.28 -20.91
C HIS A 265 0.21 16.99 -21.67
N LYS A 266 -0.57 16.71 -22.71
CA LYS A 266 -0.34 15.54 -23.57
C LYS A 266 0.92 15.71 -24.41
N ALA A 267 1.81 14.73 -24.34
CA ALA A 267 3.01 14.64 -25.17
C ALA A 267 3.28 13.19 -25.58
N ASN A 268 4.03 12.99 -26.68
CA ASN A 268 4.53 11.66 -27.03
C ASN A 268 5.69 11.32 -26.11
N ILE A 269 5.52 10.31 -25.26
CA ILE A 269 6.50 9.90 -24.26
C ILE A 269 7.04 8.51 -24.61
N GLU A 270 8.36 8.38 -24.69
CA GLU A 270 9.06 7.10 -24.54
C GLU A 270 9.28 6.89 -23.04
N CYS A 271 8.52 5.96 -22.47
CA CYS A 271 8.44 5.71 -21.04
C CYS A 271 9.14 4.40 -20.69
N GLN A 272 10.08 4.45 -19.73
CA GLN A 272 10.71 3.27 -19.14
C GLN A 272 10.48 3.25 -17.63
N ILE A 273 9.85 2.19 -17.15
CA ILE A 273 9.47 2.01 -15.74
C ILE A 273 9.94 0.63 -15.27
N PRO A 274 10.56 0.52 -14.07
CA PRO A 274 11.03 -0.77 -13.60
C PRO A 274 9.86 -1.71 -13.30
N LYS A 275 10.05 -2.98 -13.65
CA LYS A 275 9.23 -4.11 -13.20
C LYS A 275 9.77 -4.61 -11.87
N PHE A 276 8.92 -4.68 -10.85
CA PHE A 276 9.33 -5.10 -9.51
C PHE A 276 8.18 -5.64 -8.69
N SER A 277 8.50 -6.33 -7.60
CA SER A 277 7.55 -6.76 -6.58
C SER A 277 8.15 -6.52 -5.20
N ILE A 278 7.41 -5.82 -4.35
CA ILE A 278 7.82 -5.44 -3.00
C ILE A 278 6.66 -5.71 -2.04
N SER A 279 6.95 -6.45 -0.97
CA SER A 279 6.14 -6.48 0.24
C SER A 279 6.89 -5.71 1.30
N TYR A 280 6.20 -4.81 1.97
CA TYR A 280 6.77 -3.96 3.00
C TYR A 280 5.91 -4.06 4.26
N SER A 281 6.55 -4.34 5.40
CA SER A 281 5.88 -4.37 6.70
C SER A 281 6.61 -3.44 7.67
N ILE A 282 5.86 -2.60 8.39
CA ILE A 282 6.43 -1.71 9.40
C ILE A 282 5.55 -1.65 10.65
N THR A 283 6.21 -1.63 11.81
CA THR A 283 5.56 -1.26 13.08
C THR A 283 5.62 0.26 13.24
N LEU A 284 4.47 0.93 13.17
CA LEU A 284 4.33 2.38 13.05
C LEU A 284 4.46 3.15 14.37
N ASN A 285 4.69 2.48 15.50
CA ASN A 285 4.69 3.10 16.83
C ASN A 285 5.54 4.37 16.91
N ASP A 286 6.77 4.35 16.38
CA ASP A 286 7.66 5.52 16.43
C ASP A 286 7.18 6.66 15.54
N GLN A 287 6.62 6.32 14.37
CA GLN A 287 6.03 7.29 13.45
C GLN A 287 4.80 7.95 14.07
N LEU A 288 3.94 7.17 14.74
CA LEU A 288 2.74 7.67 15.41
C LEU A 288 3.09 8.52 16.64
N ARG A 289 4.14 8.17 17.40
CA ARG A 289 4.67 9.04 18.47
C ARG A 289 5.15 10.37 17.92
N ALA A 290 5.84 10.38 16.78
CA ALA A 290 6.29 11.62 16.14
C ALA A 290 5.13 12.53 15.70
N LEU A 291 3.93 11.97 15.50
CA LEU A 291 2.69 12.70 15.23
C LEU A 291 1.98 13.22 16.49
N GLY A 292 2.55 12.99 17.68
CA GLY A 292 1.98 13.40 18.96
C GLY A 292 1.03 12.37 19.59
N ILE A 293 1.02 11.13 19.10
CA ILE A 293 0.26 10.02 19.69
C ILE A 293 1.20 9.23 20.61
N GLU A 294 1.39 9.72 21.84
CA GLU A 294 2.38 9.18 22.78
C GLU A 294 1.74 8.27 23.83
N LYS A 295 0.62 8.71 24.43
CA LYS A 295 -0.06 7.99 25.52
C LYS A 295 -0.57 6.63 25.09
N LEU A 296 -1.00 6.51 23.84
CA LEU A 296 -1.47 5.27 23.21
C LEU A 296 -0.49 4.09 23.37
N PHE A 297 0.81 4.37 23.41
CA PHE A 297 1.87 3.38 23.52
C PHE A 297 2.49 3.31 24.93
N GLY A 298 1.78 3.85 25.91
CA GLY A 298 2.10 3.76 27.32
C GLY A 298 0.84 3.47 28.13
N ALA A 299 0.71 4.08 29.31
CA ALA A 299 -0.45 3.89 30.17
C ALA A 299 -1.73 4.49 29.56
N THR A 300 -2.50 3.65 28.88
CA THR A 300 -3.69 4.03 28.10
C THR A 300 -4.97 3.60 28.81
N ASP A 301 -6.00 4.42 28.68
CA ASP A 301 -7.37 4.06 29.04
C ASP A 301 -8.06 3.37 27.85
N TRP A 302 -8.13 2.03 27.91
CA TRP A 302 -8.80 1.18 26.91
C TRP A 302 -10.23 0.80 27.34
N SER A 303 -10.84 1.52 28.28
CA SER A 303 -12.15 1.16 28.85
C SER A 303 -13.32 1.17 27.87
N ASN A 304 -13.18 1.84 26.71
CA ASN A 304 -14.14 1.74 25.62
C ASN A 304 -14.03 0.41 24.85
N MET A 305 -12.84 -0.21 24.81
CA MET A 305 -12.57 -1.46 24.11
C MET A 305 -12.64 -2.69 25.03
N LEU A 306 -12.05 -2.63 26.23
CA LEU A 306 -11.82 -3.77 27.11
C LEU A 306 -12.59 -3.64 28.44
N LYS A 307 -13.23 -4.73 28.86
CA LYS A 307 -13.89 -4.84 30.17
C LYS A 307 -12.86 -5.01 31.29
N ASP A 308 -13.12 -4.37 32.42
CA ASP A 308 -12.37 -4.54 33.67
C ASP A 308 -10.85 -4.25 33.57
N VAL A 309 -10.46 -3.43 32.59
CA VAL A 309 -9.08 -2.96 32.40
C VAL A 309 -8.98 -1.51 32.88
N GLY A 310 -8.07 -1.25 33.83
CA GLY A 310 -7.73 0.11 34.25
C GLY A 310 -6.77 0.79 33.27
N ILE A 311 -6.28 1.98 33.63
CA ILE A 311 -5.24 2.65 32.84
C ILE A 311 -3.94 1.86 32.96
N MET A 312 -3.48 1.26 31.86
CA MET A 312 -2.26 0.44 31.85
C MET A 312 -1.57 0.41 30.48
N ASP A 313 -0.30 0.07 30.49
CA ASP A 313 0.47 -0.17 29.27
C ASP A 313 0.23 -1.60 28.78
N LEU A 314 -0.39 -1.71 27.61
CA LEU A 314 -0.68 -2.97 26.92
C LEU A 314 0.37 -3.32 25.85
N GLY A 315 1.48 -2.57 25.77
CA GLY A 315 2.52 -2.78 24.77
C GLY A 315 1.98 -2.81 23.34
N VAL A 316 1.06 -1.88 23.04
CA VAL A 316 0.31 -1.82 21.78
C VAL A 316 1.27 -1.69 20.62
N GLN A 317 1.12 -2.51 19.59
CA GLN A 317 1.86 -2.38 18.33
C GLN A 317 0.88 -2.13 17.17
N VAL A 318 1.28 -1.28 16.22
CA VAL A 318 0.50 -1.00 15.00
C VAL A 318 1.33 -1.46 13.80
N LEU A 319 0.93 -2.57 13.20
CA LEU A 319 1.64 -3.22 12.09
C LEU A 319 0.89 -2.99 10.78
N THR A 320 1.46 -2.22 9.86
CA THR A 320 0.92 -2.13 8.49
C THR A 320 1.75 -3.01 7.56
N THR A 321 1.07 -3.75 6.69
CA THR A 321 1.67 -4.49 5.59
C THR A 321 1.07 -4.04 4.27
N SER A 322 1.92 -3.76 3.30
CA SER A 322 1.50 -3.34 1.95
C SER A 322 2.31 -4.06 0.90
N GLU A 323 1.65 -4.44 -0.20
CA GLU A 323 2.28 -5.12 -1.32
C GLU A 323 2.03 -4.37 -2.62
N ILE A 324 3.11 -4.17 -3.37
CA ILE A 324 3.05 -3.57 -4.69
C ILE A 324 3.94 -4.34 -5.65
N THR A 325 3.31 -4.82 -6.71
CA THR A 325 3.94 -5.47 -7.85
C THR A 325 3.63 -4.64 -9.07
N LEU A 326 4.65 -4.15 -9.75
CA LEU A 326 4.52 -3.43 -11.00
C LEU A 326 4.99 -4.35 -12.14
N ASN A 327 4.11 -4.60 -13.10
CA ASN A 327 4.40 -5.44 -14.26
C ASN A 327 3.74 -4.88 -15.52
N GLU A 328 3.90 -5.58 -16.64
CA GLU A 328 3.46 -5.12 -17.96
C GLU A 328 1.94 -5.04 -18.08
N LYS A 329 1.20 -5.74 -17.21
CA LYS A 329 -0.27 -5.73 -17.16
C LYS A 329 -0.81 -4.58 -16.33
N GLY A 330 -0.12 -4.23 -15.25
CA GLY A 330 -0.67 -3.30 -14.27
C GLY A 330 0.08 -3.28 -12.95
N VAL A 331 -0.63 -2.83 -11.91
CA VAL A 331 -0.23 -3.00 -10.51
C VAL A 331 -0.93 -4.24 -9.94
N ASN A 332 -0.17 -5.15 -9.33
CA ASN A 332 -0.60 -6.46 -8.79
C ASN A 332 -1.55 -7.25 -9.73
N ALA A 333 -1.41 -7.09 -11.04
CA ALA A 333 -2.26 -7.75 -12.03
C ALA A 333 -1.59 -9.05 -12.50
N ASN A 334 -2.20 -10.20 -12.17
CA ASN A 334 -1.73 -11.52 -12.55
C ASN A 334 -2.74 -12.16 -13.53
N ASP A 335 -2.36 -12.32 -14.80
CA ASP A 335 -2.91 -13.37 -15.68
C ASP A 335 -2.09 -13.50 -16.98
N LEU A 336 -1.98 -14.74 -17.44
CA LEU A 336 -1.10 -15.21 -18.51
C LEU A 336 -1.53 -14.71 -19.90
N ASN A 337 -0.52 -14.32 -20.69
CA ASN A 337 -0.56 -13.88 -22.09
C ASN A 337 -1.07 -12.43 -22.31
N VAL A 338 -0.14 -11.48 -22.53
CA VAL A 338 -0.45 -10.28 -23.32
C VAL A 338 -0.38 -10.73 -24.78
N GLU A 339 -1.47 -10.57 -25.54
CA GLU A 339 -1.45 -10.83 -26.97
C GLU A 339 -0.40 -9.96 -27.66
N GLN A 340 0.30 -10.57 -28.61
CA GLN A 340 1.42 -10.00 -29.33
C GLN A 340 0.93 -8.92 -30.29
N SER A 341 1.33 -7.66 -30.06
CA SER A 341 1.35 -6.64 -31.09
C SER A 341 2.73 -6.01 -31.11
N THR A 342 3.47 -6.27 -32.18
CA THR A 342 4.77 -5.66 -32.45
C THR A 342 4.53 -4.45 -33.34
N ASP A 343 4.13 -3.32 -32.75
CA ASP A 343 4.11 -2.07 -33.50
C ASP A 343 5.57 -1.60 -33.67
N THR A 344 6.11 -1.81 -34.87
CA THR A 344 7.49 -1.46 -35.24
C THR A 344 7.56 -0.09 -35.91
N SER A 345 6.53 0.74 -35.73
CA SER A 345 6.49 2.09 -36.27
C SER A 345 7.62 2.95 -35.70
N PRO A 346 8.30 3.76 -36.53
CA PRO A 346 9.31 4.69 -36.04
C PRO A 346 8.71 5.65 -35.01
N LEU A 347 9.50 5.99 -33.99
CA LEU A 347 9.09 6.91 -32.94
C LEU A 347 8.58 8.23 -33.54
N PRO A 348 7.46 8.78 -33.04
CA PRO A 348 7.00 10.10 -33.45
C PRO A 348 8.11 11.15 -33.29
N GLN A 349 8.14 12.14 -34.18
CA GLN A 349 9.02 13.30 -34.01
C GLN A 349 8.67 14.02 -32.68
N ASN A 350 9.69 14.52 -31.99
CA ASN A 350 9.60 15.19 -30.68
C ASN A 350 9.13 14.30 -29.51
N THR A 351 9.53 13.04 -29.50
CA THR A 351 9.28 12.15 -28.36
C THR A 351 10.14 12.55 -27.16
N ILE A 352 9.50 12.80 -26.01
CA ILE A 352 10.14 13.09 -24.72
C ILE A 352 10.47 11.76 -24.03
N LYS A 353 11.63 11.68 -23.36
CA LYS A 353 12.03 10.48 -22.61
C LYS A 353 11.70 10.63 -21.13
N PHE A 354 10.93 9.70 -20.59
CA PHE A 354 10.73 9.53 -19.16
C PHE A 354 11.31 8.18 -18.75
N ILE A 355 12.50 8.19 -18.13
CA ILE A 355 13.21 6.97 -17.75
C ILE A 355 13.36 6.95 -16.23
N ALA A 356 12.62 6.08 -15.55
CA ALA A 356 12.65 5.93 -14.11
C ALA A 356 13.84 5.06 -13.64
N ASP A 357 15.06 5.45 -14.02
CA ASP A 357 16.35 4.76 -13.76
C ASP A 357 17.03 5.17 -12.44
N ARG A 358 16.28 5.75 -11.52
CA ARG A 358 16.74 6.28 -10.23
C ARG A 358 15.55 6.44 -9.28
N PRO A 359 15.77 6.64 -7.96
CA PRO A 359 14.70 6.85 -6.99
C PRO A 359 13.57 7.78 -7.46
N PHE A 360 12.34 7.32 -7.32
CA PHE A 360 11.10 7.94 -7.78
C PHE A 360 9.98 7.68 -6.76
N LEU A 361 8.94 8.51 -6.80
CA LEU A 361 7.70 8.29 -6.06
C LEU A 361 6.64 7.79 -7.03
N LEU A 362 5.82 6.84 -6.57
CA LEU A 362 4.66 6.34 -7.26
C LEU A 362 3.43 6.49 -6.37
N LEU A 363 2.45 7.24 -6.84
CA LEU A 363 1.17 7.47 -6.18
C LEU A 363 0.04 6.97 -7.11
N PRO A 364 -0.50 5.76 -6.90
CA PRO A 364 -1.68 5.29 -7.62
C PRO A 364 -2.93 6.00 -7.10
N PHE A 365 -3.56 6.79 -7.96
CA PHE A 365 -4.76 7.57 -7.63
C PHE A 365 -6.05 6.91 -8.13
N ILE A 366 -7.09 7.07 -7.32
CA ILE A 366 -8.48 6.77 -7.60
C ILE A 366 -9.30 7.99 -7.19
N CYS A 367 -9.96 8.67 -8.15
CA CYS A 367 -10.91 9.76 -7.88
C CYS A 367 -10.40 10.78 -6.83
N ASN A 368 -9.15 11.26 -6.98
CA ASN A 368 -8.44 12.20 -6.09
C ASN A 368 -7.89 11.65 -4.76
N PHE A 369 -8.02 10.34 -4.51
CA PHE A 369 -7.38 9.66 -3.37
C PHE A 369 -6.22 8.80 -3.84
N SER A 370 -5.04 8.96 -3.24
CA SER A 370 -3.98 7.98 -3.47
C SER A 370 -4.28 6.76 -2.63
N LEU A 371 -4.24 5.60 -3.25
CA LEU A 371 -4.46 4.33 -2.60
C LEU A 371 -3.26 3.91 -1.74
N CYS A 372 -2.06 4.16 -2.25
CA CYS A 372 -0.83 4.00 -1.51
C CYS A 372 0.18 5.06 -1.93
N ALA A 373 1.30 5.11 -1.23
CA ALA A 373 2.50 5.81 -1.68
C ALA A 373 3.66 4.82 -1.69
N TYR A 374 4.30 4.69 -2.85
CA TYR A 374 5.56 3.98 -2.98
C TYR A 374 6.68 4.99 -3.17
N VAL A 375 7.75 4.83 -2.40
CA VAL A 375 8.97 5.63 -2.54
C VAL A 375 10.13 4.67 -2.75
N SER A 376 10.71 4.69 -3.94
CA SER A 376 11.85 3.84 -4.24
C SER A 376 13.13 4.39 -3.62
N ARG A 377 13.86 3.53 -2.92
CA ARG A 377 15.28 3.71 -2.55
C ARG A 377 16.16 2.72 -3.31
N ASP A 378 15.59 1.56 -3.60
CA ASP A 378 16.12 0.48 -4.43
C ASP A 378 14.97 -0.19 -5.19
N VAL A 379 15.26 -0.88 -6.30
CA VAL A 379 14.28 -1.73 -6.97
C VAL A 379 14.76 -3.16 -6.72
N GLY A 380 14.35 -3.72 -5.58
CA GLY A 380 14.89 -5.00 -5.09
C GLY A 380 14.83 -6.09 -6.17
N THR A 381 15.95 -6.79 -6.36
CA THR A 381 16.12 -7.94 -7.28
C THR A 381 15.53 -9.23 -6.70
N THR A 382 14.36 -9.20 -6.07
CA THR A 382 13.65 -10.45 -5.71
C THR A 382 13.00 -11.01 -6.97
N PHE A 383 13.84 -11.53 -7.86
CA PHE A 383 13.43 -12.30 -9.02
C PHE A 383 13.15 -13.73 -8.56
N VAL A 384 11.89 -14.14 -8.55
CA VAL A 384 11.51 -15.55 -8.50
C VAL A 384 11.76 -16.11 -9.92
N PRO A 385 12.52 -17.21 -10.09
CA PRO A 385 12.85 -17.74 -11.41
C PRO A 385 11.58 -18.09 -12.21
N GLU A 386 11.70 -17.93 -13.53
CA GLU A 386 10.74 -18.44 -14.51
C GLU A 386 10.27 -19.85 -14.15
N PHE A 387 8.95 -20.05 -14.14
CA PHE A 387 8.37 -21.39 -14.09
C PHE A 387 8.88 -22.21 -15.28
N ILE A 388 9.81 -23.12 -15.00
CA ILE A 388 10.10 -24.26 -15.88
C ILE A 388 8.83 -25.10 -15.91
N SER A 389 8.22 -25.19 -17.09
CA SER A 389 7.25 -26.22 -17.39
C SER A 389 7.89 -27.60 -17.24
N THR A 390 7.31 -28.48 -16.43
CA THR A 390 7.15 -29.90 -16.80
C THR A 390 6.06 -30.54 -15.95
N GLU A 391 5.19 -31.24 -16.66
CA GLU A 391 4.26 -32.29 -16.25
C GLU A 391 4.52 -32.92 -14.87
N THR A 392 3.47 -33.14 -14.09
CA THR A 392 2.89 -34.47 -13.81
C THR A 392 1.89 -34.35 -12.67
N LEU A 393 0.59 -34.46 -12.96
CA LEU A 393 -0.35 -35.11 -12.05
C LEU A 393 -1.57 -35.57 -12.86
N LYS A 394 -1.43 -36.80 -13.37
CA LYS A 394 -2.58 -37.66 -13.70
C LYS A 394 -3.43 -37.77 -12.45
N LEU A 395 -4.73 -37.45 -12.54
CA LEU A 395 -5.77 -38.24 -11.90
C LEU A 395 -7.05 -38.17 -12.74
N THR A 396 -7.49 -39.37 -13.08
CA THR A 396 -8.54 -39.76 -14.00
C THR A 396 -9.94 -39.58 -13.44
N ARG A 397 -10.84 -39.09 -14.33
CA ARG A 397 -12.21 -39.58 -14.65
C ARG A 397 -13.31 -39.59 -13.58
N ALA A 398 -14.36 -38.81 -13.85
CA ALA A 398 -15.72 -39.24 -14.27
C ALA A 398 -16.66 -38.06 -13.97
N GLY A 399 -17.25 -37.36 -14.94
CA GLY A 399 -18.23 -37.87 -15.89
C GLY A 399 -19.57 -37.21 -15.57
N HIS A 400 -19.96 -36.19 -16.34
CA HIS A 400 -21.27 -36.00 -16.97
C HIS A 400 -21.36 -34.62 -17.61
N GLU A 401 -21.71 -34.63 -18.89
CA GLU A 401 -21.91 -33.49 -19.78
C GLU A 401 -23.33 -32.91 -19.65
N CYS A 402 -23.41 -31.61 -19.96
CA CYS A 402 -24.46 -30.88 -20.69
C CYS A 402 -25.91 -30.90 -20.17
N PHE A 403 -26.42 -29.71 -19.82
CA PHE A 403 -27.17 -28.86 -20.74
C PHE A 403 -26.93 -27.38 -20.43
#